data_AF-A0A9W9Z1X3-F1
#
_entry.id   AF-A0A9W9Z1X3-F1
#
_cell.length_a   1.000
_cell.length_b   1.000
_cell.length_c   1.000
_cell.angle_alpha   90.00
_cell.angle_beta   90.00
_cell.angle_gamma   90.00
#
_symmetry.space_group_name_H-M   'P 1'
#
loop_
_entity.id
_entity.type
_entity.pdbx_description
1 polymer ?
#
loop_
_entity_poly.entity_id
_entity_poly.type
_entity_poly.pdbx_seq_one_letter_code
_entity_poly.pdbx_strand_id
1 'polypeptide(L)'
;MRPSTGPLPCVSKHTKVFANVTADGYYYSSYDISASEHGGTHLDAPSHFAEGKWTNADAQLTPSDLQTWEEKHGKIPDDVILLVFTDWGRRWPNKKTYLGSDTKNTSLLHFPGIHANASRWLVKNRNIKLVGIDTASIDYGQSTMFESHQILYKENIPGLENVAHMDKLPAKGFTVYAAPMFITGGSGGPCRIFARLDEDDNKDCTKSVGARFHSMFMFLGITFPCCSVFCRTIKPLLNLVVQSTRTLIQD
;
A
#
# COMPACT_ATOMS: atom_id res chain seq x y z
N MET A 1 1.75 -15.21 -46.08
CA MET A 1 0.51 -14.40 -46.10
C MET A 1 0.71 -13.20 -45.18
N ARG A 2 0.66 -11.96 -45.70
CA ARG A 2 0.64 -10.75 -44.85
C ARG A 2 -0.82 -10.47 -44.43
N PRO A 3 -1.13 -10.19 -43.16
CA PRO A 3 -2.42 -9.65 -42.78
C PRO A 3 -2.52 -8.18 -43.22
N SER A 4 -3.72 -7.80 -43.65
CA SER A 4 -4.09 -6.47 -44.15
C SER A 4 -3.85 -5.35 -43.12
N THR A 5 -3.15 -4.30 -43.55
CA THR A 5 -3.01 -3.03 -42.83
C THR A 5 -4.31 -2.22 -42.94
N GLY A 6 -5.18 -2.33 -41.94
CA GLY A 6 -6.14 -1.27 -41.61
C GLY A 6 -5.47 -0.22 -40.73
N PRO A 7 -5.78 1.08 -40.85
CA PRO A 7 -5.22 2.09 -39.95
C PRO A 7 -5.69 1.82 -38.52
N LEU A 8 -4.75 1.66 -37.58
CA LEU A 8 -5.06 1.58 -36.16
C LEU A 8 -5.70 2.90 -35.72
N PRO A 9 -6.89 2.90 -35.10
CA PRO A 9 -7.53 4.14 -34.68
C PRO A 9 -6.78 4.74 -33.49
N CYS A 10 -5.95 5.75 -33.72
CA CYS A 10 -5.53 6.67 -32.68
C CYS A 10 -6.72 7.56 -32.31
N VAL A 11 -7.39 7.29 -31.19
CA VAL A 11 -8.37 8.23 -30.64
C VAL A 11 -8.43 8.10 -29.13
N SER A 12 -7.74 9.00 -28.42
CA SER A 12 -8.19 9.38 -27.09
C SER A 12 -9.60 9.96 -27.22
N LYS A 13 -10.55 9.44 -26.45
CA LYS A 13 -11.94 9.89 -26.45
C LYS A 13 -12.21 10.68 -25.19
N HIS A 14 -12.84 11.83 -25.35
CA HIS A 14 -13.30 12.67 -24.25
C HIS A 14 -14.78 12.99 -24.49
N THR A 15 -15.64 12.33 -23.73
CA THR A 15 -17.09 12.32 -23.97
C THR A 15 -17.80 13.00 -22.81
N LYS A 16 -18.65 13.97 -23.10
CA LYS A 16 -19.46 14.65 -22.09
C LYS A 16 -20.54 13.70 -21.55
N VAL A 17 -20.50 13.41 -20.26
CA VAL A 17 -21.56 12.66 -19.56
C VAL A 17 -22.63 13.61 -19.08
N PHE A 18 -22.24 14.76 -18.50
CA PHE A 18 -23.14 15.81 -18.06
C PHE A 18 -22.38 17.14 -18.00
N ALA A 19 -23.00 18.27 -18.34
CA ALA A 19 -22.43 19.59 -18.08
C ALA A 19 -23.54 20.64 -18.07
N ASN A 20 -24.25 20.76 -16.95
CA ASN A 20 -25.30 21.77 -16.76
C ASN A 20 -25.65 21.97 -15.28
N VAL A 21 -26.59 22.87 -14.97
CA VAL A 21 -27.21 23.02 -13.64
C VAL A 21 -28.15 21.84 -13.36
N THR A 22 -27.95 21.18 -12.22
CA THR A 22 -28.75 20.04 -11.75
C THR A 22 -30.10 20.51 -11.21
N ALA A 23 -31.02 19.55 -11.03
CA ALA A 23 -32.34 19.83 -10.46
C ALA A 23 -32.28 20.39 -9.02
N ASP A 24 -31.19 20.11 -8.30
CA ASP A 24 -30.93 20.61 -6.95
C ASP A 24 -30.25 22.00 -6.94
N GLY A 25 -30.15 22.66 -8.11
CA GLY A 25 -29.78 24.06 -8.25
C GLY A 25 -28.29 24.36 -8.40
N TYR A 26 -27.43 23.35 -8.59
CA TYR A 26 -25.98 23.56 -8.71
C TYR A 26 -25.41 23.07 -10.05
N TYR A 27 -24.40 23.75 -10.59
CA TYR A 27 -23.76 23.35 -11.83
C TYR A 27 -22.86 22.14 -11.61
N TYR A 28 -23.08 21.08 -12.38
CA TYR A 28 -22.28 19.87 -12.38
C TYR A 28 -21.79 19.59 -13.80
N SER A 29 -20.51 19.27 -13.94
CA SER A 29 -19.99 18.75 -15.19
C SER A 29 -19.11 17.53 -14.96
N SER A 30 -19.32 16.51 -15.79
CA SER A 30 -18.67 15.23 -15.76
C SER A 30 -18.44 14.75 -17.18
N TYR A 31 -17.26 14.22 -17.45
CA TYR A 31 -16.86 13.70 -18.73
C TYR A 31 -16.16 12.36 -18.51
N ASP A 32 -16.39 11.44 -19.43
CA ASP A 32 -15.63 10.20 -19.51
C ASP A 32 -14.41 10.43 -20.40
N ILE A 33 -13.25 9.97 -19.94
CA ILE A 33 -12.05 9.90 -20.76
C ILE A 33 -11.67 8.44 -21.01
N SER A 34 -11.28 8.14 -22.25
CA SER A 34 -10.64 6.89 -22.62
C SER A 34 -9.33 7.22 -23.32
N ALA A 35 -8.22 6.69 -22.82
CA ALA A 35 -6.90 6.91 -23.37
C ALA A 35 -6.18 5.58 -23.55
N SER A 36 -5.26 5.53 -24.52
CA SER A 36 -4.37 4.39 -24.70
C SER A 36 -3.39 4.30 -23.54
N GLU A 37 -3.05 3.07 -23.15
CA GLU A 37 -2.05 2.77 -22.11
C GLU A 37 -0.69 3.44 -22.43
N HIS A 38 -0.40 3.64 -23.72
CA HIS A 38 0.80 4.28 -24.26
C HIS A 38 0.53 5.72 -24.74
N GLY A 39 -0.12 6.52 -23.91
CA GLY A 39 -0.48 7.92 -24.22
C GLY A 39 0.18 8.92 -23.27
N GLY A 40 0.79 9.98 -23.81
CA GLY A 40 1.52 10.98 -23.02
C GLY A 40 2.89 10.49 -22.53
N THR A 41 3.46 11.13 -21.49
CA THR A 41 4.66 10.59 -20.81
C THR A 41 4.28 9.36 -19.99
N HIS A 42 4.76 8.19 -20.38
CA HIS A 42 4.44 6.91 -19.76
C HIS A 42 5.68 6.02 -19.64
N LEU A 43 5.54 4.88 -18.95
CA LEU A 43 6.60 3.89 -18.71
C LEU A 43 6.09 2.50 -19.08
N ASP A 44 6.90 1.74 -19.81
CA ASP A 44 6.55 0.41 -20.28
C ASP A 44 7.13 -0.70 -19.40
N ALA A 45 6.33 -1.74 -19.15
CA ALA A 45 6.80 -3.00 -18.58
C ALA A 45 7.31 -3.94 -19.68
N PRO A 46 8.26 -4.87 -19.41
CA PRO A 46 8.79 -5.80 -20.43
C PRO A 46 7.74 -6.71 -21.10
N SER A 47 6.60 -6.97 -20.44
CA SER A 47 5.45 -7.66 -21.03
C SER A 47 4.82 -6.91 -22.21
N HIS A 48 5.13 -5.62 -22.37
CA HIS A 48 4.63 -4.76 -23.44
C HIS A 48 5.02 -5.27 -24.85
N PHE A 49 6.15 -5.96 -24.99
CA PHE A 49 6.62 -6.50 -26.28
C PHE A 49 7.03 -7.97 -26.26
N ALA A 50 6.88 -8.66 -25.13
CA ALA A 50 7.29 -10.04 -25.01
C ALA A 50 6.29 -10.82 -24.15
N GLU A 51 5.52 -11.66 -24.83
CA GLU A 51 4.57 -12.59 -24.22
C GLU A 51 5.29 -13.46 -23.16
N GLY A 52 4.79 -13.44 -21.92
CA GLY A 52 5.38 -14.19 -20.80
C GLY A 52 6.54 -13.52 -20.05
N LYS A 53 6.84 -12.23 -20.28
CA LYS A 53 7.78 -11.46 -19.43
C LYS A 53 7.06 -10.81 -18.23
N TRP A 54 7.83 -10.45 -17.20
CA TRP A 54 7.31 -10.27 -15.84
C TRP A 54 6.11 -9.31 -15.70
N THR A 55 5.01 -9.88 -15.23
CA THR A 55 4.35 -9.49 -13.97
C THR A 55 4.53 -10.67 -13.01
N ASN A 56 5.67 -10.79 -12.31
CA ASN A 56 6.01 -12.05 -11.64
C ASN A 56 5.02 -12.33 -10.48
N ALA A 57 4.15 -13.33 -10.66
CA ALA A 57 3.20 -13.78 -9.66
C ALA A 57 3.87 -14.33 -8.41
N ASP A 58 5.12 -14.77 -8.52
CA ASP A 58 5.91 -15.36 -7.43
C ASP A 58 6.97 -14.36 -6.93
N ALA A 59 6.75 -13.05 -7.14
CA ALA A 59 7.63 -12.02 -6.61
C ALA A 59 7.74 -12.15 -5.09
N GLN A 60 8.97 -12.02 -4.57
CA GLN A 60 9.20 -12.10 -3.13
C GLN A 60 9.92 -10.85 -2.64
N LEU A 61 9.41 -10.27 -1.55
CA LEU A 61 10.06 -9.14 -0.88
C LEU A 61 11.42 -9.58 -0.33
N THR A 62 12.49 -8.89 -0.71
CA THR A 62 13.88 -9.17 -0.30
C THR A 62 14.40 -8.12 0.69
N PRO A 63 15.52 -8.39 1.39
CA PRO A 63 16.18 -7.36 2.21
C PRO A 63 16.55 -6.10 1.42
N SER A 64 16.94 -6.26 0.14
CA SER A 64 17.29 -5.12 -0.71
C SER A 64 16.09 -4.21 -0.94
N ASP A 65 14.90 -4.77 -1.15
CA ASP A 65 13.68 -3.97 -1.34
C ASP A 65 13.34 -3.14 -0.11
N LEU A 66 13.53 -3.72 1.09
CA LEU A 66 13.34 -3.02 2.36
C LEU A 66 14.34 -1.86 2.51
N GLN A 67 15.61 -2.10 2.20
CA GLN A 67 16.66 -1.08 2.26
C GLN A 67 16.42 0.04 1.25
N THR A 68 16.06 -0.30 0.00
CA THR A 68 15.71 0.69 -1.02
C THR A 68 14.47 1.50 -0.64
N TRP A 69 13.48 0.88 0.00
CA TRP A 69 12.34 1.63 0.53
C TRP A 69 12.78 2.63 1.61
N GLU A 70 13.67 2.22 2.53
CA GLU A 70 14.18 3.11 3.57
C GLU A 70 15.05 4.25 3.05
N GLU A 71 15.78 4.06 1.96
CA GLU A 71 16.52 5.15 1.30
C GLU A 71 15.58 6.27 0.82
N LYS A 72 14.39 5.90 0.34
CA LYS A 72 13.40 6.85 -0.19
C LYS A 72 12.47 7.42 0.86
N HIS A 73 12.08 6.60 1.84
CA HIS A 73 11.05 6.93 2.81
C HIS A 73 11.61 7.14 4.22
N GLY A 74 12.91 7.00 4.42
CA GLY A 74 13.54 6.99 5.74
C GLY A 74 13.42 5.63 6.42
N LYS A 75 14.26 5.43 7.45
CA LYS A 75 14.30 4.20 8.23
C LYS A 75 12.91 3.82 8.76
N ILE A 76 12.57 2.53 8.66
CA ILE A 76 11.39 1.93 9.31
C ILE A 76 11.52 2.20 10.83
N PRO A 77 10.59 2.95 11.44
CA PRO A 77 10.63 3.22 12.88
C PRO A 77 10.41 1.94 13.70
N ASP A 78 10.73 2.00 14.98
CA ASP A 78 10.41 0.93 15.91
C ASP A 78 8.94 1.00 16.35
N ASP A 79 8.44 -0.13 16.86
CA ASP A 79 7.07 -0.32 17.35
C ASP A 79 6.00 0.00 16.30
N VAL A 80 6.24 -0.49 15.07
CA VAL A 80 5.39 -0.21 13.90
C VAL A 80 4.65 -1.43 13.36
N ILE A 81 3.55 -1.15 12.65
CA ILE A 81 2.91 -2.11 11.74
C ILE A 81 3.53 -1.94 10.34
N LEU A 82 3.98 -3.04 9.77
CA LEU A 82 4.56 -3.11 8.43
C LEU A 82 3.56 -3.75 7.46
N LEU A 83 3.01 -3.01 6.50
CA LEU A 83 2.19 -3.59 5.45
C LEU A 83 2.97 -3.68 4.13
N VAL A 84 2.93 -4.85 3.51
CA VAL A 84 3.54 -5.18 2.23
C VAL A 84 2.44 -5.13 1.17
N PHE A 85 2.47 -4.10 0.31
CA PHE A 85 1.47 -3.95 -0.74
C PHE A 85 2.00 -4.45 -2.08
N THR A 86 1.27 -5.41 -2.67
CA THR A 86 1.65 -6.07 -3.93
C THR A 86 0.64 -5.86 -5.07
N ASP A 87 -0.45 -5.12 -4.80
CA ASP A 87 -1.61 -4.96 -5.69
C ASP A 87 -2.25 -6.31 -6.09
N TRP A 88 -2.07 -7.35 -5.27
CA TRP A 88 -2.59 -8.69 -5.55
C TRP A 88 -4.08 -8.80 -5.23
N GLY A 89 -4.53 -8.04 -4.23
CA GLY A 89 -5.92 -8.01 -3.77
C GLY A 89 -6.95 -7.73 -4.86
N ARG A 90 -6.57 -7.03 -5.95
CA ARG A 90 -7.45 -6.74 -7.10
C ARG A 90 -7.99 -7.99 -7.83
N ARG A 91 -7.33 -9.15 -7.64
CA ARG A 91 -7.74 -10.43 -8.24
C ARG A 91 -8.89 -11.09 -7.47
N TRP A 92 -9.20 -10.61 -6.28
CA TRP A 92 -10.40 -10.98 -5.54
C TRP A 92 -11.65 -10.42 -6.25
N PRO A 93 -12.79 -11.14 -6.31
CA PRO A 93 -13.09 -12.45 -5.69
C PRO A 93 -12.80 -13.67 -6.58
N ASN A 94 -12.14 -13.51 -7.73
CA ASN A 94 -11.88 -14.64 -8.62
C ASN A 94 -10.77 -15.53 -8.04
N LYS A 95 -11.19 -16.65 -7.43
CA LYS A 95 -10.31 -17.61 -6.76
C LYS A 95 -9.15 -18.08 -7.65
N LYS A 96 -9.42 -18.43 -8.91
CA LYS A 96 -8.40 -18.99 -9.81
C LYS A 96 -7.31 -17.97 -10.10
N THR A 97 -7.68 -16.72 -10.36
CA THR A 97 -6.69 -15.66 -10.59
C THR A 97 -6.02 -15.22 -9.30
N TYR A 98 -6.72 -15.25 -8.16
CA TYR A 98 -6.19 -14.86 -6.86
C TYR A 98 -5.17 -15.85 -6.30
N LEU A 99 -5.44 -17.16 -6.45
CA LEU A 99 -4.57 -18.22 -5.95
C LEU A 99 -3.59 -18.75 -7.00
N GLY A 100 -3.75 -18.39 -8.27
CA GLY A 100 -3.01 -18.99 -9.39
C GLY A 100 -3.50 -20.39 -9.80
N SER A 101 -4.33 -21.03 -8.97
CA SER A 101 -4.94 -22.33 -9.25
C SER A 101 -6.33 -22.45 -8.61
N ASP A 102 -7.19 -23.26 -9.22
CA ASP A 102 -8.48 -23.69 -8.67
C ASP A 102 -8.38 -25.05 -7.94
N THR A 103 -7.21 -25.69 -7.99
CA THR A 103 -6.95 -26.98 -7.34
C THR A 103 -6.66 -26.84 -5.85
N LYS A 104 -6.64 -27.98 -5.13
CA LYS A 104 -6.20 -28.04 -3.72
C LYS A 104 -4.70 -28.25 -3.56
N ASN A 105 -3.94 -28.33 -4.66
CA ASN A 105 -2.50 -28.57 -4.60
C ASN A 105 -1.76 -27.25 -4.33
N THR A 106 -1.13 -27.15 -3.16
CA THR A 106 -0.41 -25.95 -2.71
C THR A 106 0.78 -25.61 -3.60
N SER A 107 1.43 -26.59 -4.23
CA SER A 107 2.55 -26.36 -5.15
C SER A 107 2.14 -25.64 -6.45
N LEU A 108 0.84 -25.56 -6.74
CA LEU A 108 0.29 -24.85 -7.89
C LEU A 108 -0.22 -23.45 -7.55
N LEU A 109 -0.06 -23.00 -6.31
CA LEU A 109 -0.46 -21.66 -5.91
C LEU A 109 0.58 -20.64 -6.37
N HIS A 110 0.12 -19.54 -6.96
CA HIS A 110 0.97 -18.46 -7.43
C HIS A 110 0.45 -17.13 -6.91
N PHE A 111 1.18 -16.55 -5.97
CA PHE A 111 0.98 -15.20 -5.46
C PHE A 111 2.24 -14.72 -4.72
N PRO A 112 2.47 -13.39 -4.65
CA PRO A 112 3.65 -12.83 -4.02
C PRO A 112 3.72 -13.12 -2.51
N GLY A 113 4.90 -12.98 -1.94
CA GLY A 113 5.09 -13.11 -0.50
C GLY A 113 6.36 -12.46 0.01
N ILE A 114 6.67 -12.67 1.29
CA ILE A 114 7.90 -12.22 1.92
C ILE A 114 8.93 -13.35 1.85
N HIS A 115 10.11 -13.07 1.30
CA HIS A 115 11.19 -14.05 1.28
C HIS A 115 11.76 -14.26 2.69
N ALA A 116 12.15 -15.49 3.04
CA ALA A 116 12.69 -15.82 4.37
C ALA A 116 13.87 -14.91 4.81
N ASN A 117 14.74 -14.53 3.86
CA ASN A 117 15.82 -13.57 4.10
C ASN A 117 15.32 -12.17 4.52
N ALA A 118 14.22 -11.68 3.95
CA ALA A 118 13.62 -10.41 4.35
C ALA A 118 13.06 -10.49 5.76
N SER A 119 12.38 -11.59 6.10
CA SER A 119 11.91 -11.87 7.46
C SER A 119 13.08 -11.90 8.47
N ARG A 120 14.16 -12.61 8.15
CA ARG A 120 15.40 -12.63 8.98
C ARG A 120 16.02 -11.25 9.14
N TRP A 121 16.01 -10.46 8.07
CA TRP A 121 16.55 -9.11 8.12
C TRP A 121 15.68 -8.19 8.99
N LEU A 122 14.35 -8.27 8.87
CA LEU A 122 13.41 -7.49 9.68
C LEU A 122 13.61 -7.77 11.16
N VAL A 123 13.56 -9.03 11.60
CA VAL A 123 13.71 -9.39 13.02
C VAL A 123 15.07 -9.00 13.59
N LYS A 124 16.13 -9.03 12.77
CA LYS A 124 17.49 -8.70 13.20
C LYS A 124 17.72 -7.19 13.32
N ASN A 125 17.09 -6.40 12.44
CA ASN A 125 17.46 -5.00 12.25
C ASN A 125 16.36 -4.01 12.67
N ARG A 126 15.11 -4.45 12.82
CA ARG A 126 13.95 -3.59 13.11
C ARG A 126 13.09 -4.20 14.21
N ASN A 127 12.41 -3.36 14.99
CA ASN A 127 11.46 -3.78 16.01
C ASN A 127 10.02 -3.52 15.52
N ILE A 128 9.56 -4.31 14.55
CA ILE A 128 8.17 -4.25 14.07
C ILE A 128 7.25 -5.09 14.98
N LYS A 129 5.99 -4.69 15.13
CA LYS A 129 5.00 -5.40 15.98
C LYS A 129 4.05 -6.30 15.21
N LEU A 130 3.89 -6.06 13.92
CA LEU A 130 2.97 -6.81 13.07
C LEU A 130 3.38 -6.66 11.62
N VAL A 131 3.21 -7.72 10.83
CA VAL A 131 3.31 -7.65 9.37
C VAL A 131 1.95 -7.89 8.72
N GLY A 132 1.61 -7.15 7.66
CA GLY A 132 0.41 -7.37 6.86
C GLY A 132 0.72 -7.50 5.38
N ILE A 133 -0.05 -8.28 4.64
CA ILE A 133 0.08 -8.45 3.17
C ILE A 133 -1.30 -8.62 2.50
N ASP A 134 -1.44 -8.22 1.24
CA ASP A 134 -2.69 -8.33 0.45
C ASP A 134 -2.90 -9.71 -0.22
N THR A 135 -1.97 -10.64 -0.02
CA THR A 135 -2.02 -12.01 -0.57
C THR A 135 -2.61 -13.00 0.43
N ALA A 136 -2.85 -14.23 -0.05
CA ALA A 136 -3.48 -15.29 0.72
C ALA A 136 -2.58 -15.86 1.83
N SER A 137 -1.30 -15.53 1.81
CA SER A 137 -0.30 -15.96 2.79
C SER A 137 0.84 -14.95 2.87
N ILE A 138 1.48 -14.83 4.04
CA ILE A 138 2.74 -14.07 4.19
C ILE A 138 3.86 -14.67 3.34
N ASP A 139 3.94 -15.99 3.26
CA ASP A 139 4.83 -16.69 2.36
C ASP A 139 4.27 -16.70 0.93
N TYR A 140 5.16 -16.78 -0.07
CA TYR A 140 4.76 -16.90 -1.48
C TYR A 140 4.00 -18.20 -1.74
N GLY A 141 3.18 -18.22 -2.81
CA GLY A 141 2.20 -19.28 -3.04
C GLY A 141 2.71 -20.72 -2.97
N GLN A 142 3.88 -20.99 -3.54
CA GLN A 142 4.43 -22.34 -3.60
C GLN A 142 5.27 -22.72 -2.37
N SER A 143 5.34 -21.86 -1.35
CA SER A 143 6.08 -22.15 -0.11
C SER A 143 5.49 -23.38 0.58
N THR A 144 6.34 -24.37 0.83
CA THR A 144 5.95 -25.60 1.55
C THR A 144 6.39 -25.58 3.00
N MET A 145 7.43 -24.80 3.31
CA MET A 145 8.04 -24.72 4.63
C MET A 145 7.52 -23.53 5.44
N PHE A 146 6.88 -22.54 4.81
CA PHE A 146 6.35 -21.35 5.50
C PHE A 146 7.41 -20.66 6.38
N GLU A 147 8.64 -20.51 5.85
CA GLU A 147 9.77 -19.99 6.62
C GLU A 147 9.49 -18.58 7.14
N SER A 148 8.81 -17.73 6.36
CA SER A 148 8.52 -16.36 6.81
C SER A 148 7.59 -16.35 8.01
N HIS A 149 6.56 -17.19 8.04
CA HIS A 149 5.76 -17.42 9.24
C HIS A 149 6.63 -17.86 10.42
N GLN A 150 7.45 -18.90 10.25
CA GLN A 150 8.28 -19.45 11.34
C GLN A 150 9.22 -18.41 11.94
N ILE A 151 9.88 -17.61 11.09
CA ILE A 151 10.85 -16.60 11.52
C ILE A 151 10.16 -15.47 12.28
N LEU A 152 9.07 -14.94 11.74
CA LEU A 152 8.36 -13.80 12.35
C LEU A 152 7.65 -14.20 13.65
N TYR A 153 6.97 -15.35 13.66
CA TYR A 153 6.15 -15.76 14.80
C TYR A 153 7.01 -16.23 15.97
N LYS A 154 8.21 -16.75 15.71
CA LYS A 154 9.20 -17.05 16.76
C LYS A 154 9.61 -15.82 17.57
N GLU A 155 9.60 -14.65 16.94
CA GLU A 155 9.93 -13.37 17.57
C GLU A 155 8.67 -12.61 18.04
N ASN A 156 7.52 -13.30 18.18
CA ASN A 156 6.23 -12.73 18.57
C ASN A 156 5.72 -11.60 17.64
N ILE A 157 6.00 -11.69 16.33
CA ILE A 157 5.52 -10.74 15.34
C ILE A 157 4.35 -11.38 14.56
N PRO A 158 3.08 -11.11 14.92
CA PRO A 158 1.91 -11.64 14.23
C PRO A 158 1.74 -11.11 12.80
N GLY A 159 0.88 -11.81 12.06
CA GLY A 159 0.57 -11.57 10.65
C GLY A 159 -0.88 -11.13 10.38
N LEU A 160 -1.07 -10.31 9.33
CA LEU A 160 -2.35 -10.06 8.68
C LEU A 160 -2.27 -10.47 7.22
N GLU A 161 -3.23 -11.26 6.76
CA GLU A 161 -3.31 -11.74 5.38
C GLU A 161 -4.59 -11.23 4.73
N ASN A 162 -4.61 -11.19 3.39
CA ASN A 162 -5.74 -10.67 2.61
C ASN A 162 -6.10 -9.20 2.97
N VAL A 163 -5.11 -8.36 3.33
CA VAL A 163 -5.37 -6.96 3.68
C VAL A 163 -5.83 -6.19 2.44
N ALA A 164 -7.06 -5.68 2.48
CA ALA A 164 -7.66 -4.96 1.36
C ALA A 164 -7.33 -3.46 1.36
N HIS A 165 -7.46 -2.83 0.20
CA HIS A 165 -7.43 -1.36 0.02
C HIS A 165 -6.12 -0.66 0.43
N MET A 166 -4.99 -1.36 0.41
CA MET A 166 -3.68 -0.74 0.69
C MET A 166 -3.24 0.27 -0.37
N ASP A 167 -3.84 0.23 -1.58
CA ASP A 167 -3.68 1.22 -2.64
C ASP A 167 -4.11 2.64 -2.23
N LYS A 168 -4.94 2.76 -1.18
CA LYS A 168 -5.46 4.04 -0.66
C LYS A 168 -4.63 4.62 0.47
N LEU A 169 -3.59 3.92 0.92
CA LEU A 169 -2.76 4.33 2.05
C LEU A 169 -1.54 5.13 1.56
N PRO A 170 -1.16 6.21 2.26
CA PRO A 170 0.15 6.83 2.04
C PRO A 170 1.24 5.86 2.53
N ALA A 171 2.46 5.98 1.99
CA ALA A 171 3.56 5.09 2.37
C ALA A 171 3.87 5.10 3.89
N LYS A 172 3.57 6.20 4.58
CA LYS A 172 3.71 6.37 6.04
C LYS A 172 2.70 7.40 6.55
N GLY A 173 2.56 7.50 7.87
CA GLY A 173 1.82 8.62 8.51
C GLY A 173 0.31 8.37 8.62
N PHE A 174 -0.08 7.16 8.95
CA PHE A 174 -1.48 6.78 9.17
C PHE A 174 -1.54 5.74 10.28
N THR A 175 -2.73 5.52 10.84
CA THR A 175 -2.96 4.60 11.95
C THR A 175 -3.92 3.47 11.56
N VAL A 176 -3.45 2.22 11.50
CA VAL A 176 -4.21 0.97 11.40
C VAL A 176 -4.66 0.51 12.78
N TYR A 177 -5.92 0.06 12.80
CA TYR A 177 -6.56 -0.69 13.85
C TYR A 177 -6.88 -2.07 13.30
N ALA A 178 -6.40 -3.12 13.97
CA ALA A 178 -6.69 -4.51 13.62
C ALA A 178 -7.39 -5.16 14.81
N ALA A 179 -8.69 -5.42 14.66
CA ALA A 179 -9.52 -6.04 15.69
C ALA A 179 -9.86 -7.49 15.31
N PRO A 180 -9.06 -8.49 15.76
CA PRO A 180 -9.38 -9.90 15.55
C PRO A 180 -10.56 -10.32 16.43
N MET A 181 -11.29 -11.34 15.97
CA MET A 181 -12.28 -12.01 16.80
C MET A 181 -11.61 -12.70 17.99
N PHE A 182 -12.15 -12.49 19.20
CA PHE A 182 -11.66 -13.17 20.40
C PHE A 182 -12.15 -14.63 20.41
N ILE A 183 -11.22 -15.55 20.17
CA ILE A 183 -11.46 -17.00 20.20
C ILE A 183 -10.63 -17.59 21.33
N THR A 184 -11.27 -18.28 22.28
CA THR A 184 -10.59 -18.91 23.41
C THR A 184 -9.55 -19.91 22.91
N GLY A 185 -8.27 -19.71 23.26
CA GLY A 185 -7.17 -20.55 22.77
C GLY A 185 -6.92 -20.47 21.27
N GLY A 186 -7.43 -19.44 20.59
CA GLY A 186 -7.32 -19.28 19.14
C GLY A 186 -5.89 -19.01 18.70
N SER A 187 -5.44 -19.73 17.67
CA SER A 187 -4.16 -19.46 16.97
C SER A 187 -4.26 -18.28 15.98
N GLY A 188 -5.47 -17.81 15.70
CA GLY A 188 -5.78 -16.72 14.79
C GLY A 188 -7.30 -16.57 14.65
N GLY A 189 -7.75 -15.53 13.96
CA GLY A 189 -9.17 -15.31 13.72
C GLY A 189 -9.41 -14.21 12.67
N PRO A 190 -10.59 -14.20 12.03
CA PRO A 190 -10.99 -13.10 11.16
C PRO A 190 -10.84 -11.76 11.88
N CYS A 191 -10.30 -10.78 11.17
CA CYS A 191 -9.96 -9.48 11.72
C CYS A 191 -10.61 -8.38 10.91
N ARG A 192 -11.21 -7.40 11.60
CA ARG A 192 -11.66 -6.17 10.95
C ARG A 192 -10.55 -5.14 11.05
N ILE A 193 -10.05 -4.74 9.89
CA ILE A 193 -8.96 -3.76 9.75
C ILE A 193 -9.56 -2.42 9.31
N PHE A 194 -9.15 -1.34 9.97
CA PHE A 194 -9.46 0.04 9.57
C PHE A 194 -8.19 0.89 9.63
N ALA A 195 -8.05 1.85 8.73
CA ALA A 195 -6.97 2.82 8.75
C ALA A 195 -7.55 4.23 8.92
N ARG A 196 -7.02 4.99 9.88
CA ARG A 196 -7.19 6.43 9.99
C ARG A 196 -6.03 7.10 9.29
N LEU A 197 -6.33 7.87 8.26
CA LEU A 197 -5.35 8.75 7.64
C LEU A 197 -5.23 9.97 8.54
N ASP A 198 -4.03 10.24 9.04
CA ASP A 198 -3.79 11.49 9.76
C ASP A 198 -3.65 12.58 8.67
N GLU A 199 -4.40 13.69 8.79
CA GLU A 199 -4.19 14.81 7.86
C GLU A 199 -2.79 15.37 8.10
N ASP A 200 -2.09 15.78 7.03
CA ASP A 200 -0.82 16.48 7.16
C ASP A 200 -0.96 17.59 8.22
N ASP A 201 -0.18 17.52 9.30
CA ASP A 201 -0.08 18.55 10.36
C ASP A 201 0.36 19.95 9.82
N ASN A 202 0.47 20.09 8.50
CA ASN A 202 0.78 21.30 7.78
C ASN A 202 -0.48 22.05 7.27
N LYS A 203 -1.70 21.65 7.66
CA LYS A 203 -2.86 22.55 7.57
C LYS A 203 -2.75 23.57 8.69
N ASP A 204 -2.14 24.70 8.36
CA ASP A 204 -2.11 25.92 9.16
C ASP A 204 -3.54 26.36 9.53
N CYS A 205 -4.03 25.92 10.69
CA CYS A 205 -5.33 26.30 11.25
C CYS A 205 -5.39 27.77 11.70
N THR A 206 -4.34 28.57 11.49
CA THR A 206 -4.33 30.00 11.85
C THR A 206 -5.18 30.88 10.91
N LYS A 207 -5.78 30.33 9.86
CA LYS A 207 -6.83 31.01 9.08
C LYS A 207 -8.24 30.60 9.50
N SER A 208 -8.53 30.68 10.80
CA SER A 208 -9.90 30.80 11.29
C SER A 208 -10.05 32.12 12.04
N VAL A 209 -11.13 32.80 11.70
CA VAL A 209 -11.45 34.20 11.97
C VAL A 209 -11.30 34.54 13.45
N GLY A 210 -10.63 35.66 13.73
CA GLY A 210 -10.34 36.10 15.09
C GLY A 210 -11.58 36.31 15.95
N ALA A 211 -11.56 35.72 17.14
CA ALA A 211 -12.24 36.25 18.32
C ALA A 211 -11.14 36.56 19.35
N ARG A 212 -10.89 37.86 19.56
CA ARG A 212 -9.95 38.34 20.58
C ARG A 212 -10.54 38.04 21.96
N PHE A 213 -9.91 37.15 22.73
CA PHE A 213 -10.00 37.17 24.18
C PHE A 213 -8.67 37.68 24.74
N HIS A 214 -8.73 38.85 25.36
CA HIS A 214 -7.64 39.37 26.20
C HIS A 214 -7.55 38.49 27.44
N SER A 215 -6.43 37.78 27.62
CA SER A 215 -5.88 37.56 28.95
C SER A 215 -4.38 37.49 28.89
N MET A 216 -3.78 38.32 29.71
CA MET A 216 -2.38 38.66 29.81
C MET A 216 -1.66 37.64 30.68
N PHE A 217 -0.71 36.87 30.15
CA PHE A 217 0.44 36.37 30.92
C PHE A 217 1.63 36.09 29.98
N MET A 218 2.73 36.79 30.26
CA MET A 218 4.05 36.63 29.64
C MET A 218 4.63 35.24 29.90
N PHE A 219 5.36 34.67 28.95
CA PHE A 219 6.77 34.26 29.14
C PHE A 219 7.48 34.12 27.78
N LEU A 220 8.78 34.37 27.84
CA LEU A 220 9.71 34.80 26.80
C LEU A 220 10.58 33.61 26.29
N GLY A 221 11.03 33.62 25.03
CA GLY A 221 12.24 32.91 24.58
C GLY A 221 12.10 32.09 23.29
N ILE A 222 12.48 32.58 22.10
CA ILE A 222 13.80 32.36 21.41
C ILE A 222 13.86 30.96 20.73
N THR A 223 14.17 30.69 19.45
CA THR A 223 14.58 31.37 18.20
C THR A 223 14.48 30.35 17.04
N PHE A 224 14.16 30.79 15.81
CA PHE A 224 14.32 30.01 14.56
C PHE A 224 15.78 30.03 14.06
N PRO A 225 16.23 29.05 13.26
CA PRO A 225 16.46 29.33 11.82
C PRO A 225 16.21 28.14 10.84
N CYS A 226 15.59 28.40 9.67
CA CYS A 226 16.17 28.37 8.29
C CYS A 226 15.93 27.05 7.50
N CYS A 227 14.97 27.01 6.54
CA CYS A 227 15.11 27.16 5.06
C CYS A 227 16.00 26.07 4.39
N SER A 228 15.55 25.18 3.49
CA SER A 228 15.28 25.40 2.05
C SER A 228 15.07 24.02 1.33
N VAL A 229 14.03 23.77 0.51
CA VAL A 229 13.89 23.86 -0.97
C VAL A 229 14.27 22.58 -1.80
N PHE A 230 13.29 22.08 -2.59
CA PHE A 230 13.28 21.35 -3.90
C PHE A 230 13.49 19.80 -4.09
N CYS A 231 12.35 19.11 -4.28
CA CYS A 231 11.81 18.37 -5.45
C CYS A 231 12.66 17.55 -6.49
N ARG A 232 12.17 16.29 -6.71
CA ARG A 232 12.12 15.40 -7.92
C ARG A 232 13.35 14.56 -8.31
N THR A 233 13.23 13.22 -8.38
CA THR A 233 12.61 12.49 -9.52
C THR A 233 12.15 11.06 -9.15
N ILE A 234 11.10 10.57 -9.80
CA ILE A 234 10.35 9.33 -9.49
C ILE A 234 10.61 8.24 -10.55
N LYS A 235 10.88 7.01 -10.10
CA LYS A 235 10.61 5.74 -10.82
C LYS A 235 9.79 4.82 -9.88
N PRO A 236 8.91 3.95 -10.39
CA PRO A 236 7.99 3.19 -9.55
C PRO A 236 8.70 1.99 -8.93
N LEU A 237 8.45 1.75 -7.64
CA LEU A 237 8.92 0.62 -6.85
C LEU A 237 7.79 0.22 -5.89
N LEU A 238 7.73 -1.06 -5.56
CA LEU A 238 6.84 -1.70 -4.60
C LEU A 238 6.63 -0.81 -3.37
N ASN A 239 5.39 -0.47 -3.04
CA ASN A 239 5.10 0.40 -1.90
C ASN A 239 5.04 -0.46 -0.63
N LEU A 240 6.01 -0.29 0.26
CA LEU A 240 5.93 -0.73 1.65
C LEU A 240 5.24 0.38 2.44
N VAL A 241 4.41 0.01 3.41
CA VAL A 241 3.56 0.93 4.15
C VAL A 241 3.83 0.76 5.65
N VAL A 242 4.25 1.84 6.35
CA VAL A 242 4.74 1.76 7.74
C VAL A 242 4.02 2.74 8.67
N GLN A 243 3.64 2.27 9.87
CA GLN A 243 2.84 3.03 10.84
C GLN A 243 3.37 2.95 12.28
N SER A 244 3.18 3.99 13.10
CA SER A 244 3.29 3.97 14.59
C SER A 244 2.07 3.33 15.32
N THR A 245 2.31 2.49 16.33
CA THR A 245 1.27 1.80 17.09
C THR A 245 0.70 2.59 18.28
N ARG A 246 -0.62 2.44 18.51
CA ARG A 246 -1.26 2.52 19.83
C ARG A 246 -2.11 1.27 20.01
N THR A 247 -1.56 0.29 20.70
CA THR A 247 -2.26 -0.97 20.99
C THR A 247 -3.18 -0.75 22.20
N LEU A 248 -4.48 -0.96 22.02
CA LEU A 248 -5.42 -1.11 23.14
C LEU A 248 -5.38 -2.57 23.60
N ILE A 249 -4.28 -2.95 24.24
CA ILE A 249 -4.22 -4.14 25.09
C ILE A 249 -3.75 -3.61 26.44
N GLN A 250 -4.71 -3.30 27.31
CA GLN A 250 -4.46 -3.17 28.73
C GLN A 250 -4.79 -4.53 29.35
N ASP A 251 -3.76 -5.12 29.96
CA ASP A 251 -3.68 -6.19 30.97
C ASP A 251 -4.81 -7.22 31.06
#